data_AF-V4PSI8-F1
#
_entry.id   AF-V4PSI8-F1
#
_cell.length_a   1.000
_cell.length_b   1.000
_cell.length_c   1.000
_cell.angle_alpha   90.00
_cell.angle_beta   90.00
_cell.angle_gamma   90.00
#
_symmetry.space_group_name_H-M   'P 1'
#
loop_
_entity.id
_entity.type
_entity.pdbx_description
1 polymer ?
#
loop_
_entity_poly.entity_id
_entity_poly.type
_entity_poly.pdbx_seq_one_letter_code
_entity_poly.pdbx_strand_id
1 'polypeptide(L)'
;MSVKTVLIGTIAGLALSLSAAGAFACSQAQEEAAGHAAAAAARQELGDVASRQSDRLIKISYCKADGDTVVIGFTYNYMSDEGAYAVDGTAKVEGDDVQSLNLHRPDRVWASIDTYYTE
;
A
#
# COMPACT_ATOMS: atom_id res chain seq x y z
N MET A 1 -37.55 -15.86 42.27
CA MET A 1 -36.55 -15.94 41.19
C MET A 1 -37.21 -15.44 39.91
N SER A 2 -36.71 -14.37 39.32
CA SER A 2 -37.20 -13.87 38.02
C SER A 2 -36.03 -13.34 37.22
N VAL A 3 -35.76 -14.04 36.13
CA VAL A 3 -34.74 -13.76 35.13
C VAL A 3 -35.20 -12.53 34.36
N LYS A 4 -34.45 -11.42 34.41
CA LYS A 4 -34.72 -10.26 33.56
C LYS A 4 -33.99 -10.45 32.22
N THR A 5 -34.82 -10.69 31.23
CA THR A 5 -34.61 -10.74 29.78
C THR A 5 -33.58 -9.73 29.29
N VAL A 6 -32.50 -10.25 28.70
CA VAL A 6 -31.64 -9.54 27.75
C VAL A 6 -32.14 -9.88 26.35
N LEU A 7 -32.54 -8.87 25.57
CA LEU A 7 -32.75 -8.82 24.12
C LEU A 7 -33.24 -7.38 23.87
N ILE A 8 -32.74 -6.59 22.91
CA ILE A 8 -32.83 -6.79 21.47
C ILE A 8 -31.68 -6.00 20.83
N GLY A 9 -30.75 -6.69 20.18
CA GLY A 9 -29.74 -6.10 19.33
C GLY A 9 -30.35 -5.59 18.04
N THR A 10 -30.20 -4.30 17.75
CA THR A 10 -30.50 -3.70 16.45
C THR A 10 -29.26 -3.82 15.59
N ILE A 11 -29.18 -4.87 14.77
CA ILE A 11 -28.19 -4.96 13.70
C ILE A 11 -28.70 -4.07 12.56
N ALA A 12 -28.36 -2.78 12.61
CA ALA A 12 -28.52 -1.90 11.47
C ALA A 12 -27.48 -2.33 10.43
N GLY A 13 -27.95 -3.02 9.38
CA GLY A 13 -27.12 -3.46 8.27
C GLY A 13 -26.42 -2.27 7.63
N LEU A 14 -25.08 -2.27 7.71
CA LEU A 14 -24.26 -1.47 6.82
C LEU A 14 -24.38 -2.05 5.41
N ALA A 15 -25.41 -1.61 4.69
CA ALA A 15 -25.40 -1.60 3.24
C ALA A 15 -24.38 -0.54 2.80
N LEU A 16 -23.10 -0.91 2.82
CA LEU A 16 -22.03 -0.11 2.23
C LEU A 16 -22.22 -0.13 0.72
N SER A 17 -22.70 0.98 0.21
CA SER A 17 -22.75 1.36 -1.20
C SER A 17 -21.38 1.20 -1.86
N LEU A 18 -21.14 0.01 -2.41
CA LEU A 18 -19.94 -0.38 -3.15
C LEU A 18 -20.07 0.03 -4.64
N SER A 19 -20.36 1.29 -4.91
CA SER A 19 -20.51 1.78 -6.28
C SER A 19 -19.97 3.21 -6.43
N ALA A 20 -18.65 3.35 -6.36
CA ALA A 20 -17.93 4.55 -6.82
C ALA A 20 -16.50 4.27 -7.35
N ALA A 21 -16.15 3.02 -7.63
CA ALA A 21 -14.88 2.68 -8.28
C ALA A 21 -15.11 2.58 -9.79
N GLY A 22 -14.94 3.67 -10.55
CA GLY A 22 -15.13 3.56 -12.00
C GLY A 22 -14.79 4.75 -12.90
N ALA A 23 -14.27 5.87 -12.41
CA ALA A 23 -14.05 7.05 -13.27
C ALA A 23 -12.61 7.61 -13.29
N PHE A 24 -11.69 7.06 -12.51
CA PHE A 24 -10.31 7.56 -12.44
C PHE A 24 -9.26 6.44 -12.37
N ALA A 25 -9.60 5.20 -12.71
CA ALA A 25 -8.62 4.10 -12.65
C ALA A 25 -7.49 4.32 -13.66
N CYS A 26 -6.25 4.09 -13.24
CA CYS A 26 -5.09 4.20 -14.12
C CYS A 26 -5.13 3.15 -15.24
N SER A 27 -4.51 3.48 -16.37
CA SER A 27 -4.08 2.44 -17.31
C SER A 27 -2.94 1.61 -16.72
N GLN A 28 -2.71 0.41 -17.25
CA GLN A 28 -1.60 -0.45 -16.82
C GLN A 28 -0.24 0.25 -16.97
N ALA A 29 -0.05 1.02 -18.05
CA ALA A 29 1.20 1.76 -18.27
C ALA A 29 1.41 2.88 -17.23
N GLN A 30 0.34 3.61 -16.88
CA GLN A 30 0.39 4.64 -15.82
C GLN A 30 0.65 4.03 -14.45
N GLU A 31 0.02 2.89 -14.16
CA GLU A 31 0.20 2.17 -12.90
C GLU A 31 1.64 1.65 -12.77
N GLU A 32 2.20 1.07 -13.83
CA GLU A 32 3.59 0.58 -13.85
C GLU A 32 4.61 1.72 -13.72
N ALA A 33 4.45 2.80 -14.49
CA ALA A 33 5.35 3.95 -14.43
C ALA A 33 5.31 4.65 -13.07
N ALA A 34 4.12 4.94 -12.55
CA ALA A 34 3.96 5.57 -11.23
C ALA A 34 4.45 4.64 -10.10
N GLY A 35 4.23 3.33 -10.23
CA GLY A 35 4.73 2.33 -9.30
C GLY A 35 6.26 2.31 -9.25
N HIS A 36 6.91 2.33 -10.41
CA HIS A 36 8.37 2.36 -10.49
C HIS A 36 8.95 3.64 -9.88
N ALA A 37 8.39 4.81 -10.24
CA ALA A 37 8.81 6.10 -9.70
C ALA A 37 8.66 6.17 -8.17
N ALA A 38 7.52 5.70 -7.63
CA ALA A 38 7.29 5.68 -6.20
C ALA A 38 8.18 4.69 -5.46
N ALA A 39 8.48 3.52 -6.05
CA ALA A 39 9.40 2.54 -5.46
C ALA A 39 10.83 3.11 -5.37
N ALA A 40 11.29 3.79 -6.42
CA ALA A 40 12.60 4.46 -6.43
C ALA A 40 12.67 5.58 -5.37
N ALA A 41 11.63 6.41 -5.28
CA ALA A 41 11.55 7.47 -4.29
C ALA A 41 11.46 6.93 -2.85
N ALA A 42 10.69 5.87 -2.62
CA ALA A 42 10.61 5.21 -1.32
C ALA A 42 11.96 4.60 -0.91
N ARG A 43 12.68 3.95 -1.83
CA ARG A 43 14.04 3.45 -1.58
C ARG A 43 14.98 4.58 -1.19
N GLN A 44 14.92 5.71 -1.90
CA GLN A 44 15.76 6.87 -1.62
C GLN A 44 15.47 7.46 -0.24
N GLU A 45 14.20 7.61 0.14
CA GLU A 45 13.78 8.10 1.45
C GLU A 45 14.20 7.17 2.59
N LEU A 46 14.17 5.85 2.37
CA LEU A 46 14.60 4.84 3.34
C LEU A 46 16.13 4.68 3.42
N GLY A 47 16.87 5.17 2.43
CA GLY A 47 18.34 5.19 2.39
C GLY A 47 18.97 3.81 2.56
N ASP A 48 20.03 3.74 3.37
CA ASP A 48 20.84 2.53 3.57
C ASP A 48 20.06 1.35 4.19
N VAL A 49 18.93 1.63 4.84
CA VAL A 49 18.07 0.61 5.47
C VAL A 49 17.40 -0.29 4.44
N ALA A 50 17.21 0.18 3.21
CA ALA A 50 16.62 -0.57 2.09
C ALA A 50 17.66 -0.96 1.01
N SER A 51 18.95 -0.80 1.30
CA SER A 51 20.07 -0.82 0.32
C SER A 51 20.22 -2.09 -0.53
N ARG A 52 19.54 -3.20 -0.18
CA ARG A 52 19.68 -4.49 -0.86
C ARG A 52 18.57 -4.83 -1.86
N GLN A 53 17.66 -3.91 -2.21
CA GLN A 53 16.45 -4.27 -2.97
C GLN A 53 16.29 -3.58 -4.33
N SER A 54 15.76 -4.36 -5.28
CA SER A 54 15.30 -3.90 -6.60
C SER A 54 13.95 -3.18 -6.50
N ASP A 55 13.65 -2.28 -7.45
CA ASP A 55 12.43 -1.45 -7.48
C ASP A 55 11.11 -2.24 -7.67
N ARG A 56 11.16 -3.57 -7.58
CA ARG A 56 10.09 -4.52 -7.93
C ARG A 56 9.19 -4.92 -6.76
N LEU A 57 9.42 -4.40 -5.55
CA LEU A 57 8.72 -4.81 -4.33
C LEU A 57 7.59 -3.87 -3.91
N ILE A 58 7.00 -3.17 -4.88
CA ILE A 58 5.83 -2.32 -4.68
C ILE A 58 4.54 -3.08 -5.02
N LYS A 59 3.56 -3.02 -4.13
CA LYS A 59 2.19 -3.47 -4.38
C LYS A 59 1.28 -2.25 -4.38
N ILE A 60 0.62 -1.97 -5.50
CA ILE A 60 -0.31 -0.86 -5.62
C ILE A 60 -1.68 -1.29 -5.05
N SER A 61 -2.22 -0.50 -4.12
CA SER A 61 -3.51 -0.75 -3.46
C SER A 61 -4.65 0.03 -4.10
N TYR A 62 -4.33 1.19 -4.67
CA TYR A 62 -5.22 1.94 -5.56
C TYR A 62 -4.38 2.82 -6.49
N CYS A 63 -4.95 3.11 -7.66
CA CYS A 63 -4.35 4.04 -8.62
C CYS A 63 -5.44 4.96 -9.17
N LYS A 64 -5.21 6.27 -9.12
CA LYS A 64 -6.09 7.29 -9.66
C LYS A 64 -5.34 8.19 -10.65
N ALA A 65 -5.82 8.28 -11.88
CA ALA A 65 -5.25 9.14 -12.91
C ALA A 65 -6.18 10.32 -13.23
N ASP A 66 -5.58 11.50 -13.41
CA ASP A 66 -6.21 12.72 -13.93
C ASP A 66 -5.22 13.37 -14.91
N GLY A 67 -5.41 13.11 -16.21
CA GLY A 67 -4.41 13.46 -17.24
C GLY A 67 -3.07 12.79 -16.99
N ASP A 68 -2.01 13.59 -16.92
CA ASP A 68 -0.63 13.15 -16.66
C ASP A 68 -0.31 13.03 -15.15
N THR A 69 -1.27 13.37 -14.29
CA THR A 69 -1.14 13.23 -12.84
C THR A 69 -1.68 11.87 -12.40
N VAL A 70 -0.86 11.10 -11.68
CA VAL A 70 -1.21 9.82 -11.11
C VAL A 70 -1.03 9.84 -9.60
N VAL A 71 -2.06 9.46 -8.84
CA VAL A 71 -2.00 9.26 -7.40
C VAL A 71 -2.13 7.77 -7.09
N ILE A 72 -1.13 7.21 -6.42
CA ILE A 72 -1.14 5.81 -6.01
C ILE A 72 -1.07 5.66 -4.49
N GLY A 73 -1.80 4.68 -3.97
CA GLY A 73 -1.51 4.06 -2.68
C GLY A 73 -0.72 2.80 -2.92
N PHE A 74 0.30 2.55 -2.09
CA PHE A 74 1.16 1.40 -2.28
C PHE A 74 1.74 0.86 -0.97
N THR A 75 2.19 -0.39 -1.01
CA THR A 75 3.06 -0.99 0.00
C THR A 75 4.42 -1.27 -0.62
N TYR A 76 5.50 -0.74 -0.05
CA TYR A 76 6.87 -1.01 -0.47
C TYR A 76 7.55 -1.94 0.53
N ASN A 77 7.95 -3.12 0.07
CA ASN A 77 8.63 -4.11 0.91
C ASN A 77 10.14 -3.96 0.75
N TYR A 78 10.87 -4.06 1.87
CA TYR A 78 12.33 -4.02 1.86
C TYR A 78 12.92 -4.97 2.91
N MET A 79 14.20 -5.29 2.75
CA MET A 79 14.98 -6.00 3.76
C MET A 79 16.06 -5.09 4.30
N SER A 80 16.23 -5.10 5.62
CA SER A 80 17.38 -4.54 6.31
C SER A 80 18.18 -5.67 6.97
N ASP A 81 19.29 -5.32 7.62
CA ASP A 81 20.08 -6.28 8.40
C ASP A 81 19.29 -6.83 9.62
N GLU A 82 18.20 -6.17 10.03
CA GLU A 82 17.34 -6.58 11.14
C GLU A 82 16.15 -7.47 10.71
N GLY A 83 15.83 -7.57 9.41
CA GLY A 83 14.74 -8.40 8.91
C GLY A 83 13.99 -7.83 7.70
N ALA A 84 12.81 -8.39 7.42
CA ALA A 84 11.90 -7.93 6.37
C ALA A 84 10.88 -6.93 6.91
N TYR A 85 10.61 -5.88 6.14
CA TYR A 85 9.74 -4.77 6.51
C TYR A 85 8.83 -4.41 5.33
N ALA A 86 7.69 -3.78 5.63
CA ALA A 86 6.80 -3.21 4.63
C ALA A 86 6.34 -1.83 5.08
N VAL A 87 6.46 -0.83 4.23
CA VAL A 87 5.92 0.52 4.48
C VAL A 87 4.77 0.80 3.55
N ASP A 88 3.68 1.32 4.10
CA ASP A 88 2.59 1.82 3.29
C ASP A 88 2.84 3.29 2.95
N GLY A 89 2.49 3.66 1.72
CA GLY A 89 2.75 4.97 1.19
C GLY A 89 1.64 5.47 0.29
N THR A 90 1.64 6.78 0.09
CA THR A 90 0.91 7.43 -0.98
C THR A 90 1.88 8.30 -1.76
N ALA A 91 1.83 8.20 -3.09
CA ALA A 91 2.63 9.03 -3.98
C ALA A 91 1.72 9.77 -4.98
N LYS A 92 2.10 11.00 -5.30
CA LYS A 92 1.59 11.76 -6.45
C LYS A 92 2.74 11.87 -7.46
N VAL A 93 2.49 11.43 -8.67
CA VAL A 93 3.43 11.39 -9.78
C VAL A 93 2.86 12.26 -10.91
N GLU A 94 3.70 13.11 -11.50
CA GLU A 94 3.36 13.90 -12.69
C GLU A 94 4.42 13.60 -13.76
N GLY A 95 4.01 12.92 -14.85
CA GLY A 95 4.97 12.33 -15.78
C GLY A 95 5.82 11.25 -15.10
N ASP A 96 7.15 11.45 -15.08
CA ASP A 96 8.10 10.56 -14.40
C ASP A 96 8.53 11.08 -13.00
N ASP A 97 8.05 12.28 -12.61
CA ASP A 97 8.50 12.96 -11.39
C ASP A 97 7.56 12.72 -10.21
N VAL A 98 8.12 12.31 -9.07
CA VAL A 98 7.38 12.18 -7.81
C VAL A 98 7.25 13.55 -7.15
N GLN A 99 6.06 14.14 -7.23
CA GLN A 99 5.75 15.47 -6.69
C GLN A 99 5.51 15.45 -5.18
N SER A 100 4.97 14.36 -4.66
CA SER A 100 4.82 14.16 -3.22
C SER A 100 4.91 12.69 -2.87
N LEU A 101 5.64 12.39 -1.81
CA LEU A 101 5.75 11.08 -1.20
C LEU A 101 5.39 11.18 0.29
N ASN A 102 4.44 10.36 0.73
CA ASN A 102 4.14 10.23 2.14
C ASN A 102 4.25 8.75 2.53
N LEU A 103 5.25 8.43 3.34
CA LEU A 103 5.45 7.10 3.88
C LEU A 103 4.91 7.04 5.32
N HIS A 104 4.06 6.07 5.57
CA HIS A 104 3.66 5.71 6.92
C HIS A 104 4.67 4.67 7.40
N ARG A 105 5.52 5.06 8.37
CA ARG A 105 6.55 4.18 8.92
C ARG A 105 5.95 2.89 9.43
N PRO A 106 6.69 1.78 9.32
CA PRO A 106 6.13 0.47 9.59
C PRO A 106 5.98 0.26 11.09
N ASP A 107 4.84 -0.25 11.52
CA ASP A 107 4.86 -1.21 12.63
C ASP A 107 5.70 -2.41 12.13
N ARG A 108 6.68 -2.87 12.93
CA ARG A 108 7.57 -3.98 12.56
C ARG A 108 6.74 -5.15 12.03
N VAL A 109 6.88 -5.48 10.74
CA VAL A 109 6.23 -6.64 10.16
C VAL A 109 6.96 -7.87 10.68
N TRP A 110 6.40 -8.54 11.69
CA TRP A 110 6.79 -9.91 12.01
C TRP A 110 6.31 -10.80 10.87
N ALA A 111 7.07 -10.87 9.78
CA ALA A 111 6.94 -11.99 8.88
C ALA A 111 7.36 -13.22 9.70
N SER A 112 6.40 -14.02 10.19
CA SER A 112 6.70 -15.41 10.51
C SER A 112 7.03 -16.04 9.16
N ILE A 113 8.32 -16.07 8.85
CA ILE A 113 8.80 -16.75 7.66
C ILE A 113 8.67 -18.26 7.97
N ASP A 114 7.48 -18.82 7.80
CA ASP A 114 7.30 -20.25 7.54
C ASP A 114 7.71 -20.51 6.08
N THR A 115 8.93 -20.15 5.68
CA THR A 115 9.43 -20.52 4.35
C THR A 115 9.99 -21.92 4.42
N TYR A 116 9.21 -22.86 3.92
CA TYR A 116 9.75 -23.96 3.15
C TYR A 116 10.39 -23.39 1.87
N TYR A 117 11.66 -23.02 1.95
CA TYR A 117 12.51 -22.85 0.77
C TYR A 117 13.56 -23.97 0.82
N THR A 118 13.34 -24.99 0.00
CA THR A 118 14.39 -25.92 -0.41
C THR A 118 15.01 -25.37 -1.69
N GLU A 119 16.35 -25.33 -1.73
CA GLU A 119 17.15 -24.94 -2.91
C GLU A 119 16.77 -25.69 -4.18
#